data_AF-A0A7V2F3N3-F1
#
_entry.id   AF-A0A7V2F3N3-F1
#
_cell.length_a   1.000
_cell.length_b   1.000
_cell.length_c   1.000
_cell.angle_alpha   90.00
_cell.angle_beta   90.00
_cell.angle_gamma   90.00
#
_symmetry.space_group_name_H-M   'P 1'
#
loop_
_entity.id
_entity.type
_entity.pdbx_description
1 polymer ?
#
loop_
_entity_poly.entity_id
_entity_poly.type
_entity_poly.pdbx_seq_one_letter_code
_entity_poly.pdbx_strand_id
1 'polypeptide(L)'
;MAEREDELILLAHGGGGIMMRELIDSILDGLGSAGTGALQDSALIEPPGARLAFTTDSFVVSPLVFPGGDIGSLAVCGTVNDLAVCGARPYVLSLSFIIEEGFRIDALEGIVRSIGAAAREANVRIVT
;
A
#
# COMPACT_ATOMS: atom_id res chain seq x y z
N MET A 1 14.38 -22.20 -24.97
CA MET A 1 14.89 -20.86 -25.31
C MET A 1 14.83 -20.08 -24.01
N ALA A 2 15.95 -19.62 -23.46
CA ALA A 2 15.91 -18.84 -22.21
C ALA A 2 15.25 -17.50 -22.54
N GLU A 3 14.11 -17.20 -21.92
CA GLU A 3 13.50 -15.88 -21.96
C GLU A 3 14.51 -14.89 -21.40
N ARG A 4 14.62 -13.72 -22.04
CA ARG A 4 15.57 -12.69 -21.58
C ARG A 4 15.09 -12.16 -20.23
N GLU A 5 16.02 -11.81 -19.34
CA GLU A 5 15.67 -11.24 -18.02
C GLU A 5 14.79 -9.98 -18.15
N ASP A 6 14.92 -9.25 -19.27
CA ASP A 6 14.11 -8.07 -19.60
C ASP A 6 12.64 -8.39 -19.99
N GLU A 7 12.28 -9.67 -20.15
CA GLU A 7 10.93 -10.12 -20.53
C GLU A 7 10.10 -10.61 -19.33
N LEU A 8 10.67 -10.67 -18.12
CA LEU A 8 10.05 -11.27 -16.93
C LEU A 8 10.00 -10.35 -15.72
N ILE A 9 8.90 -10.40 -14.96
CA ILE A 9 8.81 -9.73 -13.65
C ILE A 9 9.55 -10.55 -12.60
N LEU A 10 10.73 -10.05 -12.22
CA LEU A 10 11.56 -10.57 -11.14
C LEU A 10 11.24 -9.93 -9.77
N LEU A 11 11.66 -10.59 -8.68
CA LEU A 11 11.55 -10.06 -7.31
C LEU A 11 12.18 -8.66 -7.15
N ALA A 12 13.26 -8.37 -7.87
CA ALA A 12 13.94 -7.08 -7.82
C ALA A 12 13.05 -5.89 -8.25
N HIS A 13 12.02 -6.13 -9.07
CA HIS A 13 11.05 -5.10 -9.45
C HIS A 13 10.10 -4.70 -8.31
N GLY A 14 10.02 -5.48 -7.23
CA GLY A 14 9.27 -5.14 -6.01
C GLY A 14 10.15 -4.66 -4.85
N GLY A 15 11.46 -4.49 -5.08
CA GLY A 15 12.45 -4.27 -4.01
C GLY A 15 12.76 -2.82 -3.66
N GLY A 16 12.08 -1.83 -4.24
CA GLY A 16 12.34 -0.40 -3.97
C GLY A 16 13.57 0.19 -4.69
N GLY A 17 14.20 -0.56 -5.59
CA GLY A 17 15.42 -0.16 -6.31
C GLY A 17 15.19 0.39 -7.72
N ILE A 18 16.27 0.45 -8.50
CA ILE A 18 16.26 0.97 -9.88
C ILE A 18 15.29 0.18 -10.78
N MET A 19 15.29 -1.16 -10.68
CA MET A 19 14.39 -2.01 -11.48
C MET A 19 12.91 -1.73 -11.19
N MET A 20 12.56 -1.48 -9.92
CA MET A 20 11.19 -1.06 -9.56
C MET A 20 10.84 0.28 -10.21
N ARG A 21 11.77 1.23 -10.19
CA ARG A 21 11.57 2.55 -10.78
C ARG A 21 11.33 2.46 -12.29
N GLU A 22 12.17 1.71 -13.00
CA GLU A 22 12.04 1.49 -14.45
C GLU A 22 10.72 0.79 -14.80
N LEU A 23 10.29 -0.19 -13.99
CA LEU A 23 9.00 -0.84 -14.17
C LEU A 23 7.83 0.15 -13.98
N ILE A 24 7.89 1.02 -12.96
CA ILE A 24 6.86 2.02 -12.73
C ILE A 24 6.76 3.00 -13.90
N ASP A 25 7.89 3.47 -14.42
CA ASP A 25 7.91 4.37 -15.58
C ASP A 25 7.25 3.69 -16.79
N SER A 26 7.56 2.41 -17.05
CA SER A 26 6.90 1.63 -18.12
C SER A 26 5.40 1.44 -17.89
N ILE A 27 4.95 1.24 -16.65
CA ILE A 27 3.52 1.14 -16.31
C ILE A 27 2.82 2.47 -16.57
N LEU A 28 3.41 3.60 -16.17
CA LEU A 28 2.85 4.93 -16.39
C LEU A 28 2.72 5.25 -17.88
N ASP A 29 3.73 4.90 -18.68
CA ASP A 29 3.66 5.04 -20.14
C ASP A 29 2.48 4.23 -20.73
N GLY A 30 2.26 3.02 -20.22
CA GLY A 30 1.13 2.18 -20.60
C GLY A 30 -0.24 2.74 -20.19
N LEU A 31 -0.30 3.50 -19.10
CA LEU A 31 -1.52 4.19 -18.65
C LEU A 31 -1.82 5.46 -19.47
N GLY A 32 -0.82 6.03 -20.14
CA GLY A 32 -0.97 7.23 -20.96
C GLY A 32 -1.61 8.39 -20.19
N SER A 33 -2.62 9.04 -20.76
CA SER A 33 -3.29 10.18 -20.10
C SER A 33 -4.15 9.79 -18.89
N ALA A 34 -4.34 8.49 -18.63
CA ALA A 34 -4.99 8.02 -17.40
C ALA A 34 -4.00 7.97 -16.21
N GLY A 35 -2.69 7.92 -16.48
CA GLY A 35 -1.64 7.99 -15.48
C GLY A 35 -1.17 9.43 -15.31
N THR A 36 -1.67 10.13 -14.29
CA THR A 36 -1.19 11.48 -13.95
C THR A 36 -0.56 11.46 -12.57
N GLY A 37 0.76 11.58 -12.48
CA GLY A 37 1.39 11.58 -11.16
C GLY A 37 2.88 11.88 -11.20
N ALA A 38 3.31 12.79 -10.34
CA ALA A 38 4.68 12.77 -9.86
C ALA A 38 4.84 11.52 -8.98
N LEU A 39 6.01 10.88 -9.08
CA LEU A 39 6.32 9.69 -8.29
C LEU A 39 6.67 10.08 -6.86
N GLN A 40 5.64 10.40 -6.09
CA GLN A 40 5.67 10.72 -4.66
C GLN A 40 4.81 9.73 -3.88
N ASP A 41 4.98 9.69 -2.55
CA ASP A 41 4.29 8.77 -1.63
C ASP A 41 2.77 9.03 -1.53
N SER A 42 2.26 10.10 -2.13
CA SER A 42 0.81 10.37 -2.24
C SER A 42 0.50 11.27 -3.43
N ALA A 43 -0.65 11.04 -4.06
CA ALA A 43 -1.23 11.96 -5.02
C ALA A 43 -1.92 13.13 -4.30
N LEU A 44 -1.70 14.34 -4.78
CA LEU A 44 -2.38 15.54 -4.33
C LEU A 44 -3.57 15.84 -5.25
N ILE A 45 -4.77 15.87 -4.66
CA ILE A 45 -6.03 16.10 -5.37
C ILE A 45 -6.67 17.37 -4.80
N GLU A 46 -7.04 18.31 -5.67
CA GLU A 46 -7.54 19.63 -5.28
C GLU A 46 -8.97 19.86 -5.80
N PRO A 47 -9.99 19.17 -5.25
CA PRO A 47 -11.38 19.50 -5.55
C PRO A 47 -11.73 20.89 -4.98
N PRO A 48 -12.76 21.58 -5.49
CA PRO A 48 -13.14 22.90 -5.01
C PRO A 48 -13.32 22.95 -3.48
N GLY A 49 -12.50 23.77 -2.82
CA GLY A 49 -12.56 23.99 -1.37
C GLY A 49 -11.83 22.96 -0.51
N ALA A 50 -11.11 22.00 -1.09
CA ALA A 50 -10.29 21.07 -0.33
C ALA A 50 -8.98 20.71 -1.04
N ARG A 51 -8.02 20.22 -0.24
CA ARG A 51 -6.74 19.70 -0.71
C ARG A 51 -6.53 18.36 -0.01
N LEU A 52 -6.53 17.29 -0.79
CA LEU A 52 -6.51 15.92 -0.29
C LEU A 52 -5.21 15.25 -0.72
N ALA A 53 -4.62 14.49 0.18
CA ALA A 53 -3.60 13.50 -0.16
C ALA A 53 -4.28 12.13 -0.29
N PHE A 54 -3.90 11.39 -1.31
CA PHE A 54 -4.44 10.06 -1.60
C PHE A 54 -3.29 9.12 -1.91
N THR A 55 -3.21 8.01 -1.18
CA THR A 55 -2.22 6.96 -1.39
C THR A 55 -2.88 5.59 -1.25
N THR A 56 -2.20 4.58 -1.76
CA THR A 56 -2.59 3.19 -1.64
C THR A 56 -1.34 2.33 -1.58
N ASP A 57 -1.40 1.28 -0.77
CA ASP A 57 -0.37 0.27 -0.67
C ASP A 57 -1.00 -1.12 -0.63
N SER A 58 -0.25 -2.11 -1.11
CA SER A 58 -0.54 -3.52 -0.90
C SER A 58 0.55 -4.14 -0.05
N PHE A 59 0.15 -4.92 0.96
CA PHE A 59 1.07 -5.49 1.93
C PHE A 59 1.11 -7.01 1.74
N VAL A 60 2.31 -7.53 1.47
CA VAL A 60 2.55 -8.97 1.17
C VAL A 60 3.66 -9.57 2.05
N VAL A 61 3.85 -9.01 3.25
CA VAL A 61 4.90 -9.42 4.18
C VAL A 61 4.76 -10.89 4.60
N SER A 62 5.89 -11.58 4.70
CA SER A 62 5.98 -12.95 5.23
C SER A 62 7.14 -13.04 6.23
N PRO A 63 6.93 -13.57 7.44
CA PRO A 63 5.67 -14.10 7.97
C PRO A 63 4.61 -13.02 8.24
N LEU A 64 3.33 -13.40 8.36
CA LEU A 64 2.23 -12.47 8.63
C LEU A 64 2.31 -11.81 10.02
N VAL A 65 2.95 -12.48 10.98
CA VAL A 65 3.22 -12.00 12.33
C VAL A 65 4.72 -12.07 12.55
N PHE A 66 5.30 -10.98 13.05
CA PHE A 66 6.74 -10.85 13.20
C PHE A 66 7.07 -10.08 14.49
N PRO A 67 8.32 -10.10 14.97
CA PRO A 67 8.72 -9.31 16.13
C PRO A 67 8.41 -7.83 15.91
N GLY A 68 7.53 -7.27 16.75
CA GLY A 68 7.13 -5.86 16.70
C GLY A 68 5.83 -5.56 15.96
N GLY A 69 5.18 -6.54 15.31
CA GLY A 69 3.90 -6.30 14.66
C GLY A 69 3.37 -7.48 13.84
N ASP A 70 2.39 -7.16 13.01
CA ASP A 70 1.81 -8.06 12.03
C ASP A 70 1.43 -7.29 10.76
N ILE A 71 1.05 -8.02 9.71
CA ILE A 71 0.59 -7.47 8.43
C ILE A 71 -0.53 -6.43 8.59
N GLY A 72 -1.39 -6.58 9.61
CA GLY A 72 -2.49 -5.67 9.88
C GLY A 72 -2.02 -4.32 10.40
N SER A 73 -1.22 -4.32 11.46
CA SER A 73 -0.59 -3.10 11.98
C SER A 73 0.31 -2.43 10.94
N LEU A 74 1.04 -3.22 10.14
CA LEU A 74 1.88 -2.72 9.05
C LEU A 74 1.05 -2.02 7.98
N ALA A 75 -0.09 -2.61 7.59
CA ALA A 75 -0.96 -2.03 6.58
C ALA A 75 -1.50 -0.66 6.99
N VAL A 76 -1.92 -0.52 8.25
CA VAL A 76 -2.40 0.77 8.74
C VAL A 76 -1.26 1.77 8.87
N CYS A 77 -0.15 1.38 9.51
CA CYS A 77 0.97 2.29 9.76
C CYS A 77 1.63 2.75 8.46
N GLY A 78 1.83 1.87 7.48
CA GLY A 78 2.41 2.22 6.17
C GLY A 78 1.58 3.30 5.48
N THR A 79 0.29 3.04 5.26
CA THR A 79 -0.59 4.01 4.58
C THR A 79 -0.77 5.31 5.35
N VAL A 80 -0.80 5.26 6.70
CA VAL A 80 -0.82 6.47 7.54
C VAL A 80 0.47 7.28 7.39
N ASN A 81 1.62 6.61 7.34
CA ASN A 81 2.93 7.26 7.21
C ASN A 81 3.10 7.95 5.86
N ASP A 82 2.64 7.33 4.77
CA ASP A 82 2.65 7.93 3.42
C ASP A 82 1.87 9.25 3.35
N LEU A 83 0.70 9.28 4.00
CA LEU A 83 -0.08 10.51 4.12
C LEU A 83 0.65 11.55 4.99
N ALA A 84 1.24 11.10 6.10
CA ALA A 84 1.90 11.99 7.06
C ALA A 84 3.19 12.62 6.50
N VAL A 85 4.01 11.89 5.74
CA VAL A 85 5.25 12.40 5.15
C VAL A 85 4.98 13.48 4.10
N CYS A 86 3.82 13.43 3.44
CA CYS A 86 3.34 14.48 2.53
C CYS A 86 2.74 15.70 3.25
N GLY A 87 2.74 15.71 4.59
CA GLY A 87 2.18 16.78 5.42
C GLY A 87 0.65 16.76 5.53
N ALA A 88 0.00 15.68 5.08
CA ALA A 88 -1.44 15.53 5.23
C ALA A 88 -1.80 15.07 6.64
N ARG A 89 -3.02 15.37 7.06
CA ARG A 89 -3.63 14.77 8.25
C ARG A 89 -4.43 13.55 7.80
N PRO A 90 -4.01 12.31 8.17
CA PRO A 90 -4.78 11.10 7.88
C PRO A 90 -6.19 11.22 8.47
N TYR A 91 -7.20 10.84 7.69
CA TYR A 91 -8.61 10.99 8.10
C TYR A 91 -9.38 9.68 8.00
N VAL A 92 -9.28 8.99 6.86
CA VAL A 92 -9.94 7.72 6.61
C VAL A 92 -9.03 6.80 5.80
N LEU A 93 -9.26 5.50 5.92
CA LEU A 93 -8.63 4.44 5.13
C LEU A 93 -9.71 3.55 4.51
N SER A 94 -9.45 3.04 3.32
CA SER A 94 -10.11 1.82 2.82
C SER A 94 -9.30 0.59 3.23
N LEU A 95 -9.93 -0.56 3.35
CA LEU A 95 -9.29 -1.83 3.68
C LEU A 95 -9.72 -2.93 2.71
N SER A 96 -8.74 -3.50 2.01
CA SER A 96 -8.96 -4.63 1.08
C SER A 96 -8.16 -5.84 1.55
N PHE A 97 -8.75 -7.02 1.38
CA PHE A 97 -8.10 -8.30 1.67
C PHE A 97 -8.12 -9.21 0.45
N ILE A 98 -7.00 -9.86 0.18
CA ILE A 98 -6.91 -11.03 -0.68
C ILE A 98 -6.56 -12.20 0.24
N ILE A 99 -7.49 -13.14 0.40
CA ILE A 99 -7.38 -14.23 1.38
C ILE A 99 -7.37 -15.55 0.63
N GLU A 100 -6.36 -16.38 0.91
CA GLU A 100 -6.24 -17.74 0.37
C GLU A 100 -7.33 -18.66 0.94
N GLU A 101 -7.85 -19.57 0.11
CA GLU A 101 -8.77 -20.61 0.58
C GLU A 101 -8.11 -21.47 1.66
N GLY A 102 -8.85 -21.76 2.73
CA GLY A 102 -8.34 -22.52 3.87
C GLY A 102 -7.55 -21.70 4.90
N PHE A 103 -7.42 -20.37 4.71
CA PHE A 103 -6.86 -19.50 5.74
C PHE A 103 -7.68 -19.56 7.03
N ARG A 104 -6.99 -19.62 8.18
CA ARG A 104 -7.67 -19.80 9.46
C ARG A 104 -8.40 -18.52 9.88
N ILE A 105 -9.66 -18.67 10.27
CA ILE A 105 -10.51 -17.56 10.73
C ILE A 105 -9.92 -16.90 12.00
N ASP A 106 -9.40 -17.67 12.95
CA ASP A 106 -8.81 -17.11 14.17
C ASP A 106 -7.55 -16.26 13.89
N ALA A 107 -6.76 -16.65 12.90
CA ALA A 107 -5.64 -15.85 12.42
C ALA A 107 -6.13 -14.53 11.77
N LEU A 108 -7.17 -14.60 10.92
CA LEU A 108 -7.78 -13.41 10.33
C LEU A 108 -8.34 -12.46 11.40
N GLU A 109 -9.06 -12.99 12.39
CA GLU A 109 -9.59 -12.20 13.51
C GLU A 109 -8.47 -11.53 14.32
N GLY A 110 -7.32 -12.20 14.47
CA GLY A 110 -6.11 -11.61 15.06
C GLY A 110 -5.63 -10.38 14.27
N ILE A 111 -5.47 -10.54 12.96
CA ILE A 111 -5.05 -9.46 12.05
C ILE A 111 -6.05 -8.29 12.08
N VAL A 112 -7.36 -8.56 12.00
CA VAL A 112 -8.41 -7.53 12.05
C VAL A 112 -8.41 -6.77 13.37
N ARG A 113 -8.19 -7.45 14.51
CA ARG A 113 -8.04 -6.78 15.81
C ARG A 113 -6.82 -5.86 15.84
N SER A 114 -5.71 -6.28 15.25
CA SER A 114 -4.48 -5.49 15.13
C SER A 114 -4.68 -4.24 14.27
N ILE A 115 -5.30 -4.40 13.09
CA ILE A 115 -5.72 -3.30 12.21
C ILE A 115 -6.56 -2.29 12.99
N GLY A 116 -7.59 -2.76 13.70
CA GLY A 116 -8.46 -1.90 14.49
C GLY A 116 -7.71 -1.15 15.60
N ALA A 117 -6.72 -1.78 16.23
CA ALA A 117 -5.90 -1.15 17.25
C ALA A 117 -5.02 -0.04 16.66
N ALA A 118 -4.29 -0.33 15.58
CA ALA A 118 -3.45 0.64 14.89
C ALA A 118 -4.26 1.83 14.34
N ALA A 119 -5.46 1.58 13.79
CA ALA A 119 -6.32 2.65 13.28
C ALA A 119 -6.79 3.59 14.40
N ARG A 120 -7.14 3.04 15.57
CA ARG A 120 -7.50 3.84 16.75
C ARG A 120 -6.32 4.66 17.27
N GLU A 121 -5.13 4.07 17.33
CA GLU A 121 -3.90 4.75 17.75
C GLU A 121 -3.58 5.93 16.81
N ALA A 122 -3.68 5.74 15.50
CA ALA A 122 -3.48 6.77 14.49
C ALA A 122 -4.65 7.77 14.37
N ASN A 123 -5.73 7.61 15.13
CA ASN A 123 -6.95 8.43 15.05
C ASN A 123 -7.58 8.48 13.64
N VAL A 124 -7.52 7.36 12.91
CA VAL A 124 -8.13 7.19 11.58
C VAL A 124 -9.30 6.22 11.63
N ARG A 125 -10.23 6.35 10.67
CA ARG A 125 -11.37 5.43 10.51
C ARG A 125 -11.21 4.60 9.25
N ILE A 126 -11.47 3.30 9.36
CA ILE A 126 -11.62 2.42 8.20
C ILE A 126 -13.07 2.53 7.75
N VAL A 127 -13.30 2.97 6.52
CA VAL A 127 -14.63 3.37 6.05
C VAL A 127 -15.23 2.49 4.96
N THR A 128 -14.42 1.65 4.31
CA THR A 128 -14.85 0.67 3.31
C THR A 128 -13.82 -0.44 3.14
#